data_AF-A0A6S4VEG4-F1
#
_entry.id   AF-A0A6S4VEG4-F1
#
_cell.length_a   1.000
_cell.length_b   1.000
_cell.length_c   1.000
_cell.angle_alpha   90.00
_cell.angle_beta   90.00
_cell.angle_gamma   90.00
#
_symmetry.space_group_name_H-M   'P 1'
#
loop_
_entity.id
_entity.type
_entity.pdbx_description
1 polymer ?
#
loop_
_entity_poly.entity_id
_entity_poly.type
_entity_poly.pdbx_seq_one_letter_code
_entity_poly.pdbx_strand_id
1 'polypeptide(L)'
;MKILSNQTPVSDNSLSLGIPTNSWSAIYSWTDTIQTSDENLKQDIEEITEAERRVALACKALIRKYKFKPSCDIKGEEARWHIGVIAQQVKAAFDAENLNGFDYGILCRDDYDAVTEPIFAERKVKKPYRVTQMTSTYQNENGDEQTIVDEQRVPDDIPFDHDFGDIKVITKIEEVTETYDTGEIRIVREAGSRYAIRYAELAMFILAAL
;
A
#
# COMPACT_ATOMS: atom_id res chain seq x y z
N MET A 1 37.61 -3.94 -2.83
CA MET A 1 36.47 -4.76 -3.27
C MET A 1 35.62 -3.91 -4.20
N LYS A 2 35.46 -4.29 -5.47
CA LYS A 2 34.65 -3.54 -6.44
C LYS A 2 33.18 -3.86 -6.15
N ILE A 3 32.48 -2.96 -5.46
CA ILE A 3 31.05 -3.09 -5.21
C ILE A 3 30.34 -2.63 -6.50
N LEU A 4 29.58 -3.51 -7.14
CA LEU A 4 29.02 -3.26 -8.48
C LEU A 4 27.70 -2.47 -8.45
N SER A 5 27.03 -2.40 -7.30
CA SER A 5 25.98 -1.43 -6.90
C SER A 5 25.25 -2.03 -5.68
N ASN A 6 25.15 -1.28 -4.58
CA ASN A 6 24.33 -1.69 -3.43
C ASN A 6 23.07 -0.82 -3.37
N GLN A 7 21.96 -1.41 -2.93
CA GLN A 7 20.80 -0.65 -2.48
C GLN A 7 21.03 -0.28 -1.01
N THR A 8 21.22 1.00 -0.71
CA THR A 8 21.54 1.49 0.64
C THR A 8 20.64 2.65 1.04
N PRO A 9 20.28 2.78 2.33
CA PRO A 9 19.67 4.02 2.81
C PRO A 9 20.66 5.19 2.68
N VAL A 10 20.14 6.41 2.58
CA VAL A 10 20.97 7.63 2.49
C VAL A 10 21.69 7.92 3.82
N SER A 11 20.98 7.70 4.93
CA SER A 11 21.48 7.88 6.29
C SER A 11 21.52 6.55 7.04
N ASP A 12 22.55 6.36 7.87
CA ASP A 12 22.69 5.16 8.70
C ASP A 12 21.53 5.03 9.69
N ASN A 13 21.11 3.79 9.94
CA ASN A 13 20.04 3.40 10.87
C ASN A 13 18.73 4.24 10.81
N SER A 14 18.37 4.74 9.62
CA SER A 14 17.29 5.74 9.49
C SER A 14 16.04 5.27 8.73
N LEU A 15 16.15 4.19 7.95
CA LEU A 15 15.06 3.67 7.12
C LEU A 15 14.83 2.19 7.41
N SER A 16 13.55 1.82 7.46
CA SER A 16 13.12 0.42 7.56
C SER A 16 12.81 -0.17 6.19
N LEU A 17 13.01 -1.49 6.03
CA LEU A 17 12.55 -2.23 4.85
C LEU A 17 11.13 -2.76 5.07
N GLY A 18 10.16 -1.95 4.66
CA GLY A 18 8.74 -2.24 4.85
C GLY A 18 8.18 -1.65 6.14
N ILE A 19 6.86 -1.72 6.28
CA ILE A 19 6.10 -1.24 7.44
C ILE A 19 5.00 -2.26 7.80
N PRO A 20 4.36 -2.18 8.99
CA PRO A 20 3.40 -3.18 9.46
C PRO A 20 2.25 -3.47 8.49
N THR A 21 1.85 -2.48 7.69
CA THR A 21 0.78 -2.62 6.70
C THR A 21 1.26 -2.99 5.30
N ASN A 22 2.57 -2.92 5.05
CA ASN A 22 3.21 -3.16 3.76
C ASN A 22 4.50 -3.96 3.97
N SER A 23 4.31 -5.22 4.37
CA SER A 23 5.39 -6.17 4.62
C SER A 23 5.80 -6.90 3.33
N TRP A 24 7.09 -7.19 3.21
CA TRP A 24 7.60 -8.09 2.16
C TRP A 24 7.10 -9.52 2.38
N SER A 25 6.82 -10.24 1.29
CA SER A 25 6.40 -11.64 1.36
C SER A 25 7.57 -12.59 1.67
N ALA A 26 8.77 -12.30 1.16
CA ALA A 26 10.01 -13.01 1.42
C ALA A 26 11.23 -12.15 1.06
N ILE A 27 12.37 -12.45 1.67
CA ILE A 27 13.69 -11.94 1.27
C ILE A 27 14.49 -13.14 0.75
N TYR A 28 15.01 -13.04 -0.47
CA TYR A 28 15.83 -14.09 -1.09
C TYR A 28 17.28 -13.63 -1.18
N SER A 29 18.17 -14.30 -0.44
CA SER A 29 19.59 -13.94 -0.33
C SER A 29 20.48 -15.19 -0.35
N TRP A 30 21.74 -15.02 -0.77
CA TRP A 30 22.73 -16.11 -0.76
C TRP A 30 23.25 -16.42 0.65
N THR A 31 23.39 -15.39 1.49
CA THR A 31 23.76 -15.48 2.90
C THR A 31 22.69 -14.84 3.78
N ASP A 32 22.72 -15.12 5.08
CA ASP A 32 21.83 -14.50 6.06
C ASP A 32 22.14 -13.00 6.25
N THR A 33 21.25 -12.32 6.97
CA THR A 33 21.38 -10.91 7.38
C THR A 33 22.55 -10.70 8.35
N ILE A 34 23.18 -9.53 8.27
CA ILE A 34 24.25 -9.11 9.17
C ILE A 34 23.67 -8.03 10.08
N GLN A 35 23.80 -8.21 11.41
CA GLN A 35 23.40 -7.23 12.41
C GLN A 35 24.63 -6.70 13.14
N THR A 36 24.69 -5.39 13.39
CA THR A 36 25.74 -4.77 14.20
C THR A 36 25.66 -5.30 15.64
N SER A 37 26.76 -5.87 16.13
CA SER A 37 26.88 -6.41 17.50
C SER A 37 28.23 -6.05 18.13
N ASP A 38 28.69 -4.83 17.87
CA ASP A 38 29.93 -4.25 18.43
C ASP A 38 29.73 -3.89 19.91
N GLU A 39 30.68 -4.28 20.77
CA GLU A 39 30.64 -3.96 22.21
C GLU A 39 30.67 -2.45 22.48
N ASN A 40 31.32 -1.67 21.61
CA ASN A 40 31.43 -0.21 21.74
C ASN A 40 30.10 0.50 21.47
N LEU A 41 29.12 -0.21 20.91
CA LEU A 41 27.78 0.29 20.61
C LEU A 41 26.73 -0.30 21.56
N LYS A 42 27.16 -0.97 22.63
CA LYS A 42 26.30 -1.57 23.65
C LYS A 42 26.69 -1.07 25.04
N GLN A 43 25.75 -1.10 25.95
CA GLN A 43 25.92 -0.77 27.36
C GLN A 43 25.07 -1.73 28.19
N ASP A 44 25.27 -1.70 29.52
CA ASP A 44 24.46 -2.48 30.47
C ASP A 44 24.45 -3.99 30.13
N ILE A 45 25.62 -4.54 29.82
CA ILE A 45 25.79 -5.94 29.40
C ILE A 45 25.77 -6.84 30.63
N GLU A 46 24.72 -7.67 30.77
CA GLU A 46 24.53 -8.57 31.90
C GLU A 46 23.95 -9.95 31.49
N GLU A 47 23.97 -10.90 32.42
CA GLU A 47 23.29 -12.19 32.27
C GLU A 47 21.78 -12.04 32.49
N ILE A 48 20.98 -12.91 31.87
CA ILE A 48 19.53 -12.92 32.13
C ILE A 48 19.25 -13.30 33.59
N THR A 49 18.28 -12.62 34.19
CA THR A 49 17.77 -12.89 35.53
C THR A 49 17.02 -14.22 35.61
N GLU A 50 16.79 -14.72 36.83
CA GLU A 50 15.99 -15.93 37.05
C GLU A 50 14.53 -15.79 36.59
N ALA A 51 13.95 -14.59 36.66
CA ALA A 51 12.60 -14.34 36.14
C ALA A 51 12.59 -14.44 34.61
N GLU A 52 13.54 -13.79 33.94
CA GLU A 52 13.72 -13.87 32.50
C GLU A 52 14.00 -15.30 32.03
N ARG A 53 14.82 -16.05 32.76
CA ARG A 53 15.08 -17.46 32.49
C ARG A 53 13.79 -18.30 32.51
N ARG A 54 12.88 -18.06 33.47
CA ARG A 54 11.56 -18.74 33.48
C ARG A 54 10.72 -18.36 32.26
N VAL A 55 10.71 -17.09 31.86
CA VAL A 55 10.03 -16.63 30.63
C VAL A 55 10.63 -17.31 29.40
N ALA A 56 11.95 -17.40 29.30
CA ALA A 56 12.65 -18.03 28.18
C ALA A 56 12.28 -19.52 28.05
N LEU A 57 12.28 -20.26 29.16
CA LEU A 57 11.84 -21.66 29.17
C LEU A 57 10.35 -21.82 28.82
N ALA A 58 9.49 -20.92 29.30
CA ALA A 58 8.08 -20.89 28.90
C ALA A 58 7.94 -20.63 27.39
N CYS A 59 8.67 -19.66 26.85
CA CYS A 59 8.68 -19.35 25.41
C CYS A 59 9.12 -20.54 24.55
N LYS A 60 10.12 -21.31 25.00
CA LYS A 60 10.53 -22.56 24.35
C LYS A 60 9.38 -23.56 24.27
N ALA A 61 8.66 -23.77 25.37
CA ALA A 61 7.52 -24.69 25.43
C ALA A 61 6.36 -24.25 24.55
N LEU A 62 6.28 -22.97 24.19
CA LEU A 62 5.25 -22.49 23.30
C LEU A 62 5.48 -22.96 21.85
N ILE A 63 6.70 -23.17 21.35
CA ILE A 63 7.01 -23.38 19.91
C ILE A 63 6.06 -24.40 19.25
N ARG A 64 5.47 -24.03 18.11
CA ARG A 64 4.35 -24.73 17.48
C ARG A 64 4.36 -24.60 15.97
N LYS A 65 3.68 -25.53 15.30
CA LYS A 65 3.39 -25.43 13.86
C LYS A 65 2.06 -24.72 13.61
N TYR A 66 1.98 -23.90 12.57
CA TYR A 66 0.75 -23.20 12.16
C TYR A 66 0.71 -23.01 10.64
N LYS A 67 -0.47 -22.67 10.12
CA LYS A 67 -0.67 -22.20 8.74
C LYS A 67 -1.23 -20.77 8.79
N PHE A 68 -0.82 -19.92 7.84
CA PHE A 68 -1.40 -18.58 7.71
C PHE A 68 -2.78 -18.63 7.07
N LYS A 69 -3.76 -17.94 7.65
CA LYS A 69 -5.14 -17.89 7.11
C LYS A 69 -5.17 -17.47 5.64
N PRO A 70 -4.52 -16.37 5.20
CA PRO A 70 -4.53 -16.00 3.78
C PRO A 70 -3.95 -17.09 2.86
N SER A 71 -2.93 -17.82 3.33
CA SER A 71 -2.39 -18.96 2.57
C SER A 71 -3.39 -20.11 2.46
N CYS A 72 -4.13 -20.41 3.53
CA CYS A 72 -5.21 -21.41 3.50
C CYS A 72 -6.37 -20.97 2.60
N ASP A 73 -6.75 -19.69 2.63
CA ASP A 73 -7.84 -19.16 1.81
C ASP A 73 -7.53 -19.26 0.31
N ILE A 74 -6.26 -19.06 -0.07
CA ILE A 74 -5.81 -19.12 -1.47
C ILE A 74 -5.45 -20.55 -1.91
N LYS A 75 -4.78 -21.32 -1.06
CA LYS A 75 -4.15 -22.60 -1.45
C LYS A 75 -4.85 -23.83 -0.87
N GLY A 76 -5.86 -23.64 -0.02
CA GLY A 76 -6.55 -24.72 0.68
C GLY A 76 -5.57 -25.62 1.43
N GLU A 77 -5.64 -26.92 1.15
CA GLU A 77 -4.82 -27.93 1.81
C GLU A 77 -3.32 -27.80 1.50
N GLU A 78 -2.95 -27.22 0.35
CA GLU A 78 -1.55 -27.01 -0.08
C GLU A 78 -0.84 -25.90 0.70
N ALA A 79 -1.56 -25.14 1.53
CA ALA A 79 -0.95 -24.18 2.43
C ALA A 79 0.10 -24.87 3.31
N ARG A 80 1.32 -24.33 3.32
CA ARG A 80 2.46 -24.96 3.99
C ARG A 80 2.40 -24.77 5.50
N TRP A 81 2.94 -25.74 6.23
CA TRP A 81 3.17 -25.61 7.66
C TRP A 81 4.38 -24.73 7.91
N HIS A 82 4.23 -23.76 8.81
CA HIS A 82 5.28 -22.92 9.36
C HIS A 82 5.51 -23.30 10.81
N ILE A 83 6.70 -23.01 11.34
CA ILE A 83 7.06 -23.25 12.75
C ILE A 83 7.46 -21.92 13.36
N GLY A 84 6.98 -21.66 14.58
CA GLY A 84 7.35 -20.46 15.30
C GLY A 84 6.47 -20.26 16.53
N VAL A 85 6.19 -18.98 16.80
CA VAL A 85 5.40 -18.56 17.95
C VAL A 85 4.27 -17.59 17.62
N ILE A 86 3.25 -17.59 18.47
CA ILE A 86 2.15 -16.64 18.54
C ILE A 86 2.55 -15.56 19.54
N ALA A 87 2.69 -14.33 19.05
CA ALA A 87 3.23 -13.20 19.80
C ALA A 87 2.46 -12.89 21.09
N GLN A 88 1.13 -13.00 21.07
CA GLN A 88 0.29 -12.77 22.24
C GLN A 88 0.56 -13.77 23.37
N GLN A 89 0.92 -15.02 23.04
CA GLN A 89 1.29 -16.01 24.06
C GLN A 89 2.67 -15.73 24.64
N VAL A 90 3.60 -15.19 23.83
CA VAL A 90 4.89 -14.71 24.33
C VAL A 90 4.66 -13.56 25.30
N LYS A 91 3.82 -12.57 24.94
CA LYS A 91 3.43 -11.48 25.84
C LYS A 91 2.90 -12.02 27.18
N ALA A 92 1.98 -12.98 27.13
CA ALA A 92 1.41 -13.58 28.34
C ALA A 92 2.47 -14.30 29.20
N ALA A 93 3.52 -14.88 28.60
CA ALA A 93 4.62 -15.50 29.33
C ALA A 93 5.46 -14.47 30.10
N PHE A 94 5.71 -13.29 29.51
CA PHE A 94 6.34 -12.17 30.22
C PHE A 94 5.43 -11.67 31.35
N ASP A 95 4.15 -11.42 31.05
CA ASP A 95 3.18 -10.92 32.03
C ASP A 95 3.08 -11.85 33.26
N ALA A 96 3.19 -13.17 33.06
CA ALA A 96 3.12 -14.17 34.13
C ALA A 96 4.28 -14.08 35.14
N GLU A 97 5.43 -13.54 34.72
CA GLU A 97 6.59 -13.28 35.58
C GLU A 97 6.65 -11.81 36.04
N ASN A 98 5.57 -11.05 35.83
CA ASN A 98 5.49 -9.60 36.08
C ASN A 98 6.52 -8.78 35.29
N LEU A 99 6.91 -9.26 34.11
CA LEU A 99 7.78 -8.55 33.18
C LEU A 99 6.95 -7.98 32.04
N ASN A 100 7.38 -6.84 31.50
CA ASN A 100 6.78 -6.28 30.29
C ASN A 100 7.56 -6.75 29.06
N GLY A 101 6.96 -7.61 28.24
CA GLY A 101 7.62 -8.14 27.04
C GLY A 101 8.02 -7.07 26.00
N PHE A 102 7.42 -5.88 26.06
CA PHE A 102 7.77 -4.76 25.16
C PHE A 102 9.01 -3.97 25.59
N ASP A 103 9.54 -4.23 26.80
CA ASP A 103 10.84 -3.68 27.22
C ASP A 103 12.01 -4.42 26.52
N TYR A 104 11.69 -5.54 25.85
CA TYR A 104 12.64 -6.37 25.10
C TYR A 104 12.37 -6.21 23.60
N GLY A 105 13.44 -6.14 22.79
CA GLY A 105 13.34 -6.08 21.33
C GLY A 105 12.65 -7.29 20.69
N ILE A 106 12.40 -8.36 21.45
CA ILE A 106 11.75 -9.60 21.06
C ILE A 106 10.30 -9.39 20.57
N LEU A 107 9.48 -8.63 21.31
CA LEU A 107 8.05 -8.49 21.07
C LEU A 107 7.74 -7.10 20.50
N CYS A 108 7.15 -7.08 19.30
CA CYS A 108 6.75 -5.83 18.66
C CYS A 108 5.23 -5.72 18.61
N ARG A 109 4.72 -4.49 18.77
CA ARG A 109 3.36 -4.13 18.42
C ARG A 109 3.39 -2.80 17.69
N ASP A 110 2.76 -2.78 16.54
CA ASP A 110 2.59 -1.56 15.76
C ASP A 110 1.10 -1.30 15.53
N ASP A 111 0.67 -0.10 15.91
CA ASP A 111 -0.68 0.40 15.62
C ASP A 111 -0.67 1.15 14.28
N TYR A 112 -1.76 1.06 13.52
CA TYR A 112 -1.89 1.70 12.21
C TYR A 112 -3.30 2.24 11.97
N ASP A 113 -3.35 3.36 11.26
CA ASP A 113 -4.60 4.05 10.95
C ASP A 113 -5.39 3.35 9.84
N ALA A 114 -6.68 3.71 9.81
CA ALA A 114 -7.57 3.35 8.73
C ALA A 114 -7.11 4.02 7.43
N VAL A 115 -7.30 3.31 6.31
CA VAL A 115 -7.08 3.87 4.96
C VAL A 115 -8.43 4.10 4.33
N THR A 116 -8.64 5.32 3.82
CA THR A 116 -9.87 5.74 3.16
C THR A 116 -9.61 6.16 1.72
N GLU A 117 -10.58 5.90 0.86
CA GLU A 117 -10.59 6.39 -0.53
C GLU A 117 -11.83 7.26 -0.75
N PRO A 118 -11.72 8.34 -1.56
CA PRO A 118 -12.88 9.08 -2.00
C PRO A 118 -13.75 8.22 -2.92
N ILE A 119 -15.07 8.37 -2.81
CA ILE A 119 -16.03 7.72 -3.69
C ILE A 119 -16.26 8.64 -4.90
N PHE A 120 -16.06 8.08 -6.08
CA PHE A 120 -16.38 8.75 -7.34
C PHE A 120 -17.72 8.25 -7.89
N ALA A 121 -18.50 9.16 -8.45
CA ALA A 121 -19.73 8.83 -9.16
C ALA A 121 -19.71 9.44 -10.56
N GLU A 122 -20.53 8.89 -11.44
CA GLU A 122 -20.76 9.43 -12.78
C GLU A 122 -22.05 10.25 -12.79
N ARG A 123 -22.01 11.36 -13.51
CA ARG A 123 -23.21 12.14 -13.84
C ARG A 123 -23.21 12.52 -15.30
N LYS A 124 -24.40 12.54 -15.89
CA LYS A 124 -24.62 13.12 -17.21
C LYS A 124 -24.75 14.62 -17.08
N VAL A 125 -23.85 15.35 -17.72
CA VAL A 125 -23.91 16.81 -17.80
C VAL A 125 -24.12 17.24 -19.24
N LYS A 126 -24.80 18.38 -19.39
CA LYS A 126 -24.94 19.05 -20.67
C LYS A 126 -23.80 20.05 -20.81
N LYS A 127 -22.82 19.76 -21.65
CA LYS A 127 -21.70 20.66 -21.93
C LYS A 127 -21.93 21.39 -23.26
N PRO A 128 -21.75 22.72 -23.30
CA PRO A 128 -21.71 23.41 -24.57
C PRO A 128 -20.43 23.03 -25.33
N TYR A 129 -20.55 22.77 -26.62
CA TYR A 129 -19.43 22.65 -27.54
C TYR A 129 -19.71 23.51 -28.77
N ARG A 130 -18.65 23.86 -29.51
CA ARG A 130 -18.74 24.75 -30.67
C ARG A 130 -18.61 23.95 -31.95
N VAL A 131 -19.37 24.32 -32.97
CA VAL A 131 -19.18 23.83 -34.34
C VAL A 131 -19.09 24.99 -35.32
N THR A 132 -18.22 24.86 -36.31
CA THR A 132 -18.26 25.67 -37.52
C THR A 132 -19.31 25.09 -38.45
N GLN A 133 -20.15 25.96 -39.01
CA GLN A 133 -21.21 25.60 -39.93
C GLN A 133 -20.96 26.30 -41.26
N MET A 134 -20.69 25.53 -42.31
CA MET A 134 -20.54 26.04 -43.67
C MET A 134 -21.75 25.59 -44.50
N THR A 135 -22.44 26.55 -45.10
CA THR A 135 -23.61 26.29 -45.94
C THR A 135 -23.24 26.47 -47.40
N SER A 136 -23.39 25.41 -48.19
CA SER A 136 -23.14 25.43 -49.64
C SER A 136 -24.41 25.09 -50.39
N THR A 137 -24.76 25.92 -51.38
CA THR A 137 -25.94 25.72 -52.21
C THR A 137 -25.54 25.41 -53.64
N TYR A 138 -26.12 24.36 -54.23
CA TYR A 138 -25.88 23.99 -55.63
C TYR A 138 -27.17 23.47 -56.28
N GLN A 139 -27.18 23.49 -57.61
CA GLN A 139 -28.28 22.95 -58.41
C GLN A 139 -27.97 21.49 -58.74
N ASN A 140 -28.89 20.57 -58.45
CA ASN A 140 -28.73 19.17 -58.84
C ASN A 140 -28.98 18.97 -60.35
N GLU A 141 -28.76 17.77 -60.85
CA GLU A 141 -28.95 17.40 -62.27
C GLU A 141 -30.40 17.61 -62.76
N ASN A 142 -31.37 17.72 -61.85
CA ASN A 142 -32.78 17.95 -62.14
C ASN A 142 -33.18 19.43 -62.08
N GLY A 143 -32.25 20.34 -61.78
CA GLY A 143 -32.51 21.78 -61.64
C GLY A 143 -33.18 22.17 -60.32
N ASP A 144 -33.16 21.29 -59.31
CA ASP A 144 -33.59 21.64 -57.95
C ASP A 144 -32.40 22.19 -57.16
N GLU A 145 -32.65 23.25 -56.39
CA GLU A 145 -31.69 23.83 -55.47
C GLU A 145 -31.53 22.93 -54.23
N GLN A 146 -30.30 22.48 -53.97
CA GLN A 146 -29.95 21.71 -52.79
C GLN A 146 -28.99 22.51 -51.91
N THR A 147 -29.24 22.47 -50.60
CA THR A 147 -28.38 23.07 -49.58
C THR A 147 -27.73 21.97 -48.75
N ILE A 148 -26.40 21.98 -48.68
CA ILE A 148 -25.63 21.12 -47.77
C ILE A 148 -25.10 22.00 -46.64
N VAL A 149 -25.24 21.49 -45.42
CA VAL A 149 -24.66 22.07 -44.22
C VAL A 149 -23.56 21.12 -43.76
N ASP A 150 -22.31 21.56 -43.85
CA ASP A 150 -21.18 20.85 -43.25
C ASP A 150 -20.89 21.41 -41.85
N GLU A 151 -20.66 20.53 -40.90
CA GLU A 151 -20.43 20.88 -39.49
C GLU A 151 -19.16 20.23 -38.97
N GLN A 152 -18.25 21.03 -38.42
CA GLN A 152 -17.02 20.54 -37.81
C GLN A 152 -16.89 21.05 -36.38
N ARG A 153 -16.50 20.17 -35.45
CA ARG A 153 -16.28 20.54 -34.04
C ARG A 153 -15.07 21.44 -33.90
N VAL A 154 -15.23 22.56 -33.21
CA VAL A 154 -14.16 23.48 -32.86
C VAL A 154 -13.51 23.00 -31.56
N PRO A 155 -12.19 22.77 -31.52
CA PRO A 155 -11.46 22.48 -30.29
C PRO A 155 -11.72 23.50 -29.17
N ASP A 156 -11.75 23.03 -27.92
CA ASP A 156 -12.14 23.87 -26.77
C ASP A 156 -11.08 24.93 -26.40
N ASP A 157 -9.82 24.73 -26.81
CA ASP A 157 -8.69 25.62 -26.58
C ASP A 157 -8.65 26.85 -27.50
N ILE A 158 -9.47 26.88 -28.55
CA ILE A 158 -9.55 28.04 -29.45
C ILE A 158 -10.28 29.19 -28.75
N PRO A 159 -9.71 30.41 -28.64
CA PRO A 159 -10.37 31.55 -28.03
C PRO A 159 -11.71 31.91 -28.68
N PHE A 160 -12.61 32.54 -27.92
CA PHE A 160 -13.95 32.92 -28.40
C PHE A 160 -13.91 33.96 -29.52
N ASP A 161 -12.91 34.84 -29.52
CA ASP A 161 -12.77 35.97 -30.46
C ASP A 161 -11.97 35.61 -31.73
N HIS A 162 -11.70 34.33 -31.98
CA HIS A 162 -11.01 33.93 -33.20
C HIS A 162 -11.91 34.19 -34.42
N ASP A 163 -11.43 34.99 -35.38
CA ASP A 163 -12.14 35.26 -36.62
C ASP A 163 -12.12 34.02 -37.53
N PHE A 164 -13.29 33.49 -37.88
CA PHE A 164 -13.45 32.34 -38.78
C PHE A 164 -13.90 32.78 -40.19
N GLY A 165 -13.85 34.08 -40.50
CA GLY A 165 -14.30 34.63 -41.77
C GLY A 165 -15.81 34.45 -41.96
N ASP A 166 -16.24 34.06 -43.17
CA ASP A 166 -17.66 33.86 -43.51
C ASP A 166 -18.30 32.60 -42.89
N ILE A 167 -17.54 31.83 -42.11
CA ILE A 167 -18.00 30.59 -41.47
C ILE A 167 -18.77 30.94 -40.19
N LYS A 168 -20.01 30.45 -40.09
CA LYS A 168 -20.84 30.65 -38.91
C LYS A 168 -20.42 29.71 -37.78
N VAL A 169 -20.07 30.24 -36.62
CA VAL A 169 -19.85 29.45 -35.40
C VAL A 169 -21.14 29.39 -34.59
N ILE A 170 -21.57 28.18 -34.22
CA ILE A 170 -22.73 27.98 -33.37
C ILE A 170 -22.36 27.14 -32.14
N THR A 171 -23.05 27.41 -31.03
CA THR A 171 -22.94 26.60 -29.81
C THR A 171 -23.99 25.51 -29.84
N LYS A 172 -23.57 24.26 -29.62
CA LYS A 172 -24.44 23.10 -29.44
C LYS A 172 -24.24 22.52 -28.04
N ILE A 173 -25.16 21.67 -27.62
CA ILE A 173 -25.10 20.99 -26.34
C ILE A 173 -24.92 19.51 -26.60
N GLU A 174 -23.88 18.92 -26.01
CA GLU A 174 -23.74 17.46 -25.93
C GLU A 174 -23.97 17.00 -24.50
N GLU A 175 -24.50 15.79 -24.37
CA GLU A 175 -24.59 15.11 -23.08
C GLU A 175 -23.32 14.27 -22.91
N VAL A 176 -22.52 14.61 -21.90
CA VAL A 176 -21.26 13.93 -21.58
C VAL A 176 -21.37 13.30 -20.21
N THR A 177 -20.86 12.08 -20.06
CA THR A 177 -20.67 11.46 -18.76
C THR A 177 -19.39 11.99 -18.14
N GLU A 178 -19.51 12.62 -16.97
CA GLU A 178 -18.37 13.06 -16.17
C GLU A 178 -18.30 12.31 -14.85
N THR A 179 -17.09 11.90 -14.47
CA THR A 179 -16.77 11.40 -13.14
C THR A 179 -16.52 12.59 -12.20
N TYR A 180 -17.13 12.58 -11.02
CA TYR A 180 -16.91 13.59 -9.99
C TYR A 180 -16.71 12.95 -8.62
N ASP A 181 -15.94 13.62 -7.76
CA ASP A 181 -15.78 13.27 -6.35
C ASP A 181 -17.08 13.60 -5.61
N THR A 182 -17.70 12.61 -4.96
CA THR A 182 -18.95 12.81 -4.24
C THR A 182 -18.75 13.56 -2.92
N GLY A 183 -17.52 13.71 -2.45
CA GLY A 183 -17.18 14.19 -1.10
C GLY A 183 -17.38 13.14 -0.02
N GLU A 184 -17.85 11.94 -0.39
CA GLU A 184 -17.95 10.80 0.52
C GLU A 184 -16.66 9.98 0.48
N ILE A 185 -16.28 9.44 1.63
CA ILE A 185 -15.14 8.54 1.75
C ILE A 185 -15.62 7.14 2.13
N ARG A 186 -14.95 6.12 1.62
CA ARG A 186 -15.11 4.74 2.08
C ARG A 186 -13.84 4.25 2.75
N ILE A 187 -14.00 3.47 3.81
CA ILE A 187 -12.88 2.79 4.45
C ILE A 187 -12.49 1.58 3.60
N VAL A 188 -11.23 1.55 3.18
CA VAL A 188 -10.62 0.45 2.43
C VAL A 188 -9.94 -0.53 3.37
N ARG A 189 -9.42 -0.02 4.49
CA ARG A 189 -8.85 -0.81 5.56
C ARG A 189 -9.13 -0.14 6.89
N GLU A 190 -9.68 -0.88 7.83
CA GLU A 190 -9.87 -0.41 9.20
C GLU A 190 -8.55 -0.15 9.92
N ALA A 191 -8.59 0.75 10.90
CA ALA A 191 -7.50 0.93 11.85
C ALA A 191 -7.29 -0.36 12.65
N GLY A 192 -6.07 -0.58 13.12
CA GLY A 192 -5.78 -1.80 13.87
C GLY A 192 -4.37 -1.84 14.46
N SER A 193 -4.00 -3.03 14.91
CA SER A 193 -2.67 -3.29 15.45
C SER A 193 -2.15 -4.64 14.98
N ARG A 194 -0.84 -4.75 14.85
CA ARG A 194 -0.16 -6.00 14.48
C ARG A 194 0.90 -6.32 15.52
N TYR A 195 0.81 -7.52 16.08
CA TYR A 195 1.86 -8.09 16.90
C TYR A 195 2.86 -8.85 16.02
N ALA A 196 4.16 -8.74 16.34
CA ALA A 196 5.24 -9.45 15.65
C ALA A 196 6.32 -9.89 16.64
N ILE A 197 7.21 -10.76 16.17
CA ILE A 197 8.33 -11.32 16.95
C ILE A 197 9.62 -11.17 16.16
N ARG A 198 10.67 -10.69 16.82
CA ARG A 198 12.05 -10.80 16.33
C ARG A 198 12.58 -12.19 16.68
N TYR A 199 12.45 -13.12 15.73
CA TYR A 199 12.78 -14.53 15.98
C TYR A 199 14.24 -14.78 16.36
N ALA A 200 15.19 -14.00 15.83
CA ALA A 200 16.60 -14.12 16.21
C ALA A 200 16.82 -13.79 17.69
N GLU A 201 16.25 -12.69 18.19
CA GLU A 201 16.33 -12.32 19.60
C GLU A 201 15.60 -13.31 20.50
N LEU A 202 14.40 -13.75 20.11
CA LEU A 202 13.66 -14.79 20.84
C LEU A 202 14.48 -16.08 20.95
N ALA A 203 15.12 -16.50 19.85
CA ALA A 203 15.95 -17.70 19.84
C ALA A 203 17.15 -17.55 20.78
N MET A 204 17.86 -16.43 20.73
CA MET A 204 18.99 -16.15 21.63
C MET A 204 18.54 -16.12 23.10
N PHE A 205 17.40 -15.50 23.39
CA PHE A 205 16.83 -15.46 24.73
C PHE A 205 16.46 -16.86 25.25
N ILE A 206 15.87 -17.70 24.41
CA ILE A 206 15.59 -19.11 24.75
C ILE A 206 16.89 -19.88 24.98
N LEU A 207 17.91 -19.68 24.12
CA LEU A 207 19.19 -20.37 24.23
C LEU A 207 19.96 -19.99 25.49
N ALA A 208 19.89 -18.72 25.92
CA ALA A 208 20.53 -18.25 27.15
C ALA A 208 19.99 -18.94 28.42
N ALA A 209 18.83 -19.59 28.35
CA ALA A 209 18.20 -20.30 29.46
C ALA A 209 18.44 -21.82 29.47
N LEU A 210 19.17 -22.37 28.49
CA LEU A 210 19.49 -23.80 28.35
C LEU A 210 20.83 -24.16 28.99
#